data_AF-A0A6L8GG57-F1
#
_entry.id   AF-A0A6L8GG57-F1
#
_cell.length_a   1.000
_cell.length_b   1.000
_cell.length_c   1.000
_cell.angle_alpha   90.00
_cell.angle_beta   90.00
_cell.angle_gamma   90.00
#
_symmetry.space_group_name_H-M   'P 1'
#
loop_
_entity.id
_entity.type
_entity.pdbx_description
1 polymer ?
#
loop_
_entity_poly.entity_id
_entity_poly.type
_entity_poly.pdbx_seq_one_letter_code
_entity_poly.pdbx_strand_id
1 'polypeptide(L)'
;MLSGPRQLASAEQTFGYFLHEYLARNDGSHRSANRWHGEGAEALGLGQRVGKRKFISILSGQVPGTDITLGRVIDGERQHRPGWDMTFSAPKSVSLEALYHGRRAVMHAHDEAVRATLDWIEQEHLQTRGYDPATGRRPREAADGLVAATFRHMASRNNDPQLHTHAVVANMTRNMSSEWRSVEPTLLKRNRRVFGAWYRNDLARRLRELGYELVPTTVGGLPSFEIAGWSREWLEAFSTRRQDILKHMESEGLEYTTANAQAATLATRGKKVEPVKGELVRLWRQRAETLGLVEERRSRKAQPVRAVPEPRMSPLEAVWQATAHLEERQCVFRRTDLLAAALGRDPGRHSHGELEAAIDRLREDRNLVDTKS
;
A
#
# COMPACT_ATOMS: atom_id res chain seq x y z
N MET A 1 1.41 -5.61 -2.60
CA MET A 1 1.86 -5.76 -1.19
C MET A 1 1.85 -4.38 -0.55
N LEU A 2 1.55 -4.30 0.75
CA LEU A 2 1.71 -3.07 1.53
C LEU A 2 2.82 -3.27 2.57
N SER A 3 3.79 -2.36 2.60
CA SER A 3 4.78 -2.26 3.68
C SER A 3 4.56 -0.99 4.49
N GLY A 4 4.98 -0.99 5.76
CA GLY A 4 4.60 0.08 6.70
C GLY A 4 3.18 -0.10 7.25
N PRO A 5 2.65 0.80 8.09
CA PRO A 5 3.15 2.14 8.34
C PRO A 5 4.50 2.15 9.05
N ARG A 6 5.53 2.66 8.36
CA ARG A 6 6.87 2.87 8.94
C ARG A 6 6.94 4.28 9.50
N GLN A 7 7.30 4.44 10.76
CA GLN A 7 7.44 5.76 11.35
C GLN A 7 8.53 6.56 10.63
N LEU A 8 8.25 7.83 10.35
CA LEU A 8 9.19 8.78 9.76
C LEU A 8 10.13 9.33 10.83
N ALA A 9 11.40 9.53 10.48
CA ALA A 9 12.43 10.02 11.39
C ALA A 9 12.32 11.54 11.61
N SER A 10 12.32 12.34 10.53
CA SER A 10 12.09 13.79 10.56
C SER A 10 11.47 14.29 9.26
N ALA A 11 10.91 15.50 9.26
CA ALA A 11 10.33 16.14 8.07
C ALA A 11 11.40 16.37 6.98
N GLU A 12 12.58 16.86 7.35
CA GLU A 12 13.67 17.21 6.44
C GLU A 12 14.30 15.98 5.80
N GLN A 13 14.56 14.92 6.58
CA GLN A 13 15.11 13.67 6.03
C GLN A 13 14.10 13.01 5.10
N THR A 14 12.82 13.02 5.47
CA THR A 14 11.74 12.49 4.64
C THR A 14 11.63 13.28 3.34
N PHE A 15 11.65 14.61 3.41
CA PHE A 15 11.64 15.44 2.22
C PHE A 15 12.88 15.22 1.36
N GLY A 16 14.09 15.15 1.93
CA GLY A 16 15.32 14.90 1.18
C GLY A 16 15.31 13.56 0.45
N TYR A 17 14.80 12.51 1.10
CA TYR A 17 14.60 11.18 0.51
C TYR A 17 13.68 11.23 -0.70
N PHE A 18 12.52 11.90 -0.58
CA PHE A 18 11.58 12.04 -1.69
C PHE A 18 11.91 13.20 -2.65
N LEU A 19 12.83 14.11 -2.33
CA LEU A 19 13.24 15.20 -3.22
C LEU A 19 14.19 14.69 -4.31
N HIS A 20 15.23 13.93 -3.89
CA HIS A 20 16.26 13.44 -4.79
C HIS A 20 15.72 12.47 -5.86
N GLU A 21 14.66 11.71 -5.54
CA GLU A 21 14.03 10.78 -6.49
C GLU A 21 12.96 11.44 -7.40
N TYR A 22 12.35 12.58 -7.01
CA TYR A 22 11.08 13.02 -7.63
C TYR A 22 10.98 14.45 -8.20
N LEU A 23 11.49 15.50 -7.55
CA LEU A 23 11.26 16.88 -8.04
C LEU A 23 12.25 17.32 -9.12
N ALA A 24 13.40 16.63 -9.24
CA ALA A 24 14.38 16.89 -10.28
C ALA A 24 13.97 16.34 -11.65
N ARG A 25 13.02 15.40 -11.71
CA ARG A 25 12.60 14.73 -12.94
C ARG A 25 11.40 15.46 -13.53
N ASN A 26 11.67 16.30 -14.52
CA ASN A 26 10.70 17.19 -15.15
C ASN A 26 9.80 16.45 -16.16
N ASP A 27 9.11 15.38 -15.75
CA ASP A 27 8.20 14.63 -16.62
C ASP A 27 6.73 14.78 -16.20
N GLY A 28 5.83 14.85 -17.20
CA GLY A 28 4.40 15.08 -16.98
C GLY A 28 3.67 13.91 -16.30
N SER A 29 4.21 12.69 -16.38
CA SER A 29 3.60 11.47 -15.82
C SER A 29 3.85 11.32 -14.31
N HIS A 30 4.98 11.83 -13.81
CA HIS A 30 5.30 11.89 -12.38
C HIS A 30 4.57 13.07 -11.73
N ARG A 31 4.39 14.18 -12.44
CA ARG A 31 3.61 15.34 -11.96
C ARG A 31 2.15 14.99 -11.67
N SER A 32 1.55 14.07 -12.42
CA SER A 32 0.16 13.64 -12.18
C SER A 32 0.03 12.64 -11.02
N ALA A 33 1.09 11.91 -10.65
CA ALA A 33 1.04 10.88 -9.62
C ALA A 33 1.44 11.37 -8.22
N ASN A 34 2.16 12.50 -8.13
CA ASN A 34 2.59 13.05 -6.85
C ASN A 34 1.56 14.02 -6.29
N ARG A 35 0.63 13.52 -5.47
CA ARG A 35 -0.53 14.30 -5.02
C ARG A 35 -0.79 14.24 -3.53
N TRP A 36 -1.36 15.34 -3.02
CA TRP A 36 -2.09 15.31 -1.76
C TRP A 36 -3.36 14.49 -1.91
N HIS A 37 -3.78 13.86 -0.83
CA HIS A 37 -4.92 12.97 -0.76
C HIS A 37 -5.53 12.98 0.65
N GLY A 38 -6.85 12.76 0.71
CA GLY A 38 -7.67 12.77 1.91
C GLY A 38 -8.40 14.09 2.13
N GLU A 39 -9.56 14.04 2.76
CA GLU A 39 -10.42 15.18 3.06
C GLU A 39 -9.72 16.21 3.96
N GLY A 40 -8.76 15.76 4.78
CA GLY A 40 -7.94 16.63 5.61
C GLY A 40 -7.02 17.50 4.77
N ALA A 41 -6.45 16.93 3.70
CA ALA A 41 -5.63 17.71 2.76
C ALA A 41 -6.47 18.71 1.96
N GLU A 42 -7.71 18.36 1.63
CA GLU A 42 -8.66 19.25 0.95
C GLU A 42 -9.08 20.41 1.85
N ALA A 43 -9.41 20.13 3.11
CA ALA A 43 -9.77 21.13 4.11
C ALA A 43 -8.66 22.14 4.39
N LEU A 44 -7.40 21.70 4.28
CA LEU A 44 -6.22 22.57 4.41
C LEU A 44 -5.89 23.36 3.14
N GLY A 45 -6.68 23.21 2.06
CA GLY A 45 -6.41 23.88 0.79
C GLY A 45 -5.03 23.54 0.22
N LEU A 46 -4.56 22.30 0.42
CA LEU A 46 -3.23 21.90 -0.03
C LEU A 46 -3.12 21.86 -1.57
N GLY A 47 -4.27 21.69 -2.24
CA GLY A 47 -4.37 21.52 -3.68
C GLY A 47 -3.84 20.15 -4.11
N GLN A 48 -3.80 19.88 -5.42
CA GLN A 48 -3.40 18.55 -5.89
C GLN A 48 -1.89 18.29 -5.79
N ARG A 49 -1.04 19.31 -5.92
CA ARG A 49 0.42 19.10 -6.04
C ARG A 49 1.14 19.21 -4.70
N VAL A 50 2.04 18.27 -4.44
CA VAL A 50 2.90 18.31 -3.26
C VAL A 50 4.05 19.30 -3.47
N GLY A 51 4.04 20.40 -2.71
CA GLY A 51 5.10 21.41 -2.72
C GLY A 51 5.99 21.31 -1.48
N LYS A 52 7.31 21.56 -1.63
CA LYS A 52 8.33 21.46 -0.57
C LYS A 52 7.90 22.11 0.75
N ARG A 53 7.55 23.39 0.68
CA ARG A 53 7.22 24.19 1.88
C ARG A 53 6.02 23.61 2.63
N LYS A 54 4.91 23.36 1.92
CA LYS A 54 3.71 22.76 2.50
C LYS A 54 3.98 21.36 3.06
N PHE A 55 4.75 20.52 2.35
CA PHE A 55 5.09 19.18 2.82
C PHE A 55 5.90 19.19 4.13
N ILE A 56 6.96 20.00 4.20
CA ILE A 56 7.76 20.13 5.43
C ILE A 56 6.91 20.70 6.57
N SER A 57 6.13 21.76 6.31
CA SER A 57 5.22 22.36 7.30
C SER A 57 4.28 21.33 7.92
N ILE A 58 3.60 20.54 7.08
CA ILE A 58 2.67 19.50 7.51
C ILE A 58 3.37 18.43 8.35
N LEU A 59 4.52 17.92 7.88
CA LEU A 59 5.29 16.91 8.60
C LEU A 59 5.94 17.43 9.90
N SER A 60 6.11 18.75 10.02
CA SER A 60 6.56 19.39 11.26
C SER A 60 5.41 19.65 12.24
N GLY A 61 4.17 19.29 11.87
CA GLY A 61 2.96 19.43 12.69
C GLY A 61 2.29 20.79 12.60
N GLN A 62 2.73 21.69 11.71
CA GLN A 62 2.12 23.01 11.54
C GLN A 62 0.88 22.90 10.66
N VAL A 63 -0.27 23.31 11.20
CA VAL A 63 -1.56 23.29 10.50
C VAL A 63 -1.67 24.55 9.62
N PRO A 64 -1.66 24.44 8.28
CA PRO A 64 -1.69 25.60 7.40
C PRO A 64 -2.89 26.52 7.63
N GLY A 65 -2.64 27.83 7.62
CA GLY A 65 -3.69 28.84 7.80
C GLY A 65 -4.13 29.05 9.25
N THR A 66 -3.43 28.47 10.22
CA THR A 66 -3.73 28.62 11.65
C THR A 66 -2.44 28.77 12.46
N ASP A 67 -2.56 29.18 13.73
CA ASP A 67 -1.44 29.17 14.68
C ASP A 67 -1.23 27.80 15.36
N ILE A 68 -2.01 26.78 14.95
CA ILE A 68 -1.96 25.45 15.56
C ILE A 68 -0.69 24.71 15.12
N THR A 69 0.09 24.28 16.11
CA THR A 69 1.23 23.39 15.91
C THR A 69 1.05 22.13 16.76
N LEU A 70 0.82 21.00 16.10
CA LEU A 70 0.62 19.70 16.74
C LEU A 70 1.91 19.19 17.38
N GLY A 71 1.78 18.48 18.49
CA GLY A 71 2.89 17.92 19.25
C GLY A 71 2.57 17.84 20.73
N ARG A 72 3.44 17.18 21.50
CA ARG A 72 3.38 17.18 22.96
C ARG A 72 4.55 17.99 23.48
N VAL A 73 4.32 18.83 24.48
CA VAL A 73 5.41 19.49 25.20
C VAL A 73 5.85 18.55 26.31
N ILE A 74 7.12 18.17 26.30
CA ILE A 74 7.77 17.34 27.32
C ILE A 74 9.03 18.09 27.72
N ASP A 75 9.19 18.39 29.01
CA ASP A 75 10.33 19.14 29.55
C ASP A 75 10.61 20.48 28.85
N GLY A 76 9.54 21.19 28.45
CA GLY A 76 9.62 22.46 27.73
C GLY A 76 9.90 22.34 26.22
N GLU A 77 10.19 21.13 25.73
CA GLU A 77 10.43 20.89 24.30
C GLU A 77 9.20 20.28 23.60
N ARG A 78 8.85 20.83 22.43
CA ARG A 78 7.77 20.27 21.60
C ARG A 78 8.28 19.06 20.83
N GLN A 79 7.71 17.91 21.12
CA GLN A 79 7.93 16.67 20.38
C GLN A 79 6.74 16.37 19.45
N HIS A 80 7.01 16.29 18.15
CA HIS A 80 6.04 15.90 17.13
C HIS A 80 6.60 14.74 16.31
N ARG A 81 5.79 13.69 16.13
CA ARG A 81 6.10 12.62 15.18
C ARG A 81 5.61 13.04 13.81
N PRO A 82 6.44 13.03 12.75
CA PRO A 82 6.01 13.54 11.44
C PRO A 82 4.86 12.77 10.80
N GLY A 83 4.82 11.45 10.99
CA GLY A 83 3.84 10.58 10.37
C GLY A 83 4.39 9.20 10.05
N TRP A 84 3.77 8.56 9.06
CA TRP A 84 4.09 7.20 8.64
C TRP A 84 4.14 7.07 7.11
N ASP A 85 5.11 6.29 6.62
CA ASP A 85 5.19 5.85 5.23
C ASP A 85 4.50 4.51 5.05
N MET A 86 3.51 4.49 4.15
CA MET A 86 2.77 3.31 3.71
C MET A 86 3.12 3.06 2.23
N THR A 87 3.92 2.03 1.96
CA THR A 87 4.40 1.77 0.60
C THR A 87 3.60 0.65 -0.06
N PHE A 88 2.85 1.01 -1.11
CA PHE A 88 2.06 0.09 -1.94
C PHE A 88 2.89 -0.39 -3.12
N SER A 89 3.26 -1.67 -3.15
CA SER A 89 4.04 -2.28 -4.23
C SER A 89 3.16 -3.17 -5.09
N ALA A 90 3.14 -2.93 -6.40
CA ALA A 90 2.45 -3.80 -7.36
C ALA A 90 3.17 -5.17 -7.50
N PRO A 91 2.45 -6.23 -7.90
CA PRO A 91 3.07 -7.48 -8.33
C PRO A 91 4.11 -7.28 -9.45
N LYS A 92 4.98 -8.26 -9.67
CA LYS A 92 6.12 -8.08 -10.57
C LYS A 92 5.67 -7.99 -12.03
N SER A 93 4.74 -8.86 -12.44
CA SER A 93 4.12 -8.82 -13.78
C SER A 93 3.43 -7.48 -14.06
N VAL A 94 2.75 -6.90 -13.07
CA VAL A 94 2.09 -5.59 -13.18
C VAL A 94 3.14 -4.50 -13.37
N SER A 95 4.26 -4.56 -12.63
CA SER A 95 5.37 -3.62 -12.79
C SER A 95 6.01 -3.72 -14.17
N LEU A 96 6.21 -4.94 -14.69
CA LEU A 96 6.73 -5.16 -16.03
C LEU A 96 5.76 -4.65 -17.10
N GLU A 97 4.47 -4.98 -17.00
CA GLU A 97 3.46 -4.53 -17.95
C GLU A 97 3.32 -2.99 -17.95
N ALA A 98 3.33 -2.36 -16.77
CA ALA A 98 3.27 -0.91 -16.64
C ALA A 98 4.51 -0.20 -17.19
N LEU A 99 5.71 -0.71 -16.89
CA LEU A 99 6.96 0.04 -17.04
C LEU A 99 7.82 -0.45 -18.20
N TYR A 100 8.00 -1.76 -18.34
CA TYR A 100 8.76 -2.36 -19.43
C TYR A 100 8.01 -2.23 -20.76
N HIS A 101 6.69 -2.49 -20.76
CA HIS A 101 5.81 -2.27 -21.92
C HIS A 101 5.23 -0.85 -22.01
N GLY A 102 5.43 -0.01 -20.99
CA GLY A 102 4.97 1.38 -20.99
C GLY A 102 3.44 1.54 -20.95
N ARG A 103 2.69 0.56 -20.42
CA ARG A 103 1.22 0.60 -20.37
C ARG A 103 0.71 1.60 -19.34
N ARG A 104 0.37 2.81 -19.80
CA ARG A 104 -0.16 3.89 -18.95
C ARG A 104 -1.45 3.53 -18.23
N ALA A 105 -2.33 2.75 -18.84
CA ALA A 105 -3.58 2.29 -18.21
C ALA A 105 -3.32 1.42 -16.97
N VAL A 106 -2.29 0.57 -17.00
CA VAL A 106 -1.87 -0.27 -15.86
C VAL A 106 -1.29 0.60 -14.74
N MET A 107 -0.50 1.63 -15.08
CA MET A 107 -0.02 2.60 -14.09
C MET A 107 -1.18 3.36 -13.43
N HIS A 108 -2.19 3.76 -14.21
CA HIS A 108 -3.38 4.42 -13.67
C HIS A 108 -4.19 3.48 -12.76
N ALA A 109 -4.36 2.22 -13.14
CA ALA A 109 -5.01 1.23 -12.29
C ALA A 109 -4.31 1.07 -10.93
N HIS A 110 -2.97 1.15 -10.89
CA HIS A 110 -2.21 1.19 -9.65
C HIS A 110 -2.51 2.44 -8.82
N ASP A 111 -2.43 3.63 -9.42
CA ASP A 111 -2.67 4.90 -8.73
C ASP A 111 -4.06 4.91 -8.08
N GLU A 112 -5.06 4.46 -8.83
CA GLU A 112 -6.44 4.41 -8.36
C GLU A 112 -6.66 3.37 -7.25
N ALA A 113 -5.99 2.23 -7.30
CA ALA A 113 -6.05 1.24 -6.22
C ALA A 113 -5.39 1.74 -4.94
N VAL A 114 -4.35 2.58 -5.05
CA VAL A 114 -3.77 3.27 -3.88
C VAL A 114 -4.77 4.27 -3.31
N ARG A 115 -5.39 5.10 -4.14
CA ARG A 115 -6.42 6.08 -3.71
C ARG A 115 -7.58 5.38 -3.00
N ALA A 116 -8.18 4.38 -3.64
CA ALA A 116 -9.30 3.63 -3.06
C ALA A 116 -8.95 2.96 -1.71
N THR A 117 -7.67 2.63 -1.49
CA THR A 117 -7.23 2.11 -0.19
C THR A 117 -7.05 3.20 0.86
N LEU A 118 -6.56 4.37 0.47
CA LEU A 118 -6.42 5.51 1.37
C LEU A 118 -7.80 6.09 1.74
N ASP A 119 -8.74 6.16 0.79
CA ASP A 119 -10.13 6.54 1.04
C ASP A 119 -10.77 5.60 2.07
N TRP A 120 -10.57 4.28 1.92
CA TRP A 120 -11.06 3.30 2.88
C TRP A 120 -10.41 3.44 4.28
N ILE A 121 -9.11 3.75 4.33
CA ILE A 121 -8.42 4.01 5.60
C ILE A 121 -9.00 5.26 6.29
N GLU A 122 -9.25 6.33 5.53
CA GLU A 122 -9.85 7.56 6.04
C GLU A 122 -11.25 7.31 6.61
N GLN A 123 -12.09 6.57 5.90
CA GLN A 123 -13.48 6.30 6.27
C GLN A 123 -13.62 5.39 7.50
N GLU A 124 -12.85 4.29 7.56
CA GLU A 124 -13.13 3.19 8.49
C GLU A 124 -12.08 3.01 9.60
N HIS A 125 -10.90 3.63 9.44
CA HIS A 125 -9.73 3.26 10.25
C HIS A 125 -8.90 4.43 10.78
N LEU A 126 -9.30 5.66 10.49
CA LEU A 126 -8.66 6.85 11.02
C LEU A 126 -9.15 7.11 12.44
N GLN A 127 -8.20 7.33 13.35
CA GLN A 127 -8.48 7.58 14.76
C GLN A 127 -7.62 8.70 15.30
N THR A 128 -8.09 9.30 16.38
CA THR A 128 -7.36 10.25 17.20
C THR A 128 -7.48 9.90 18.69
N ARG A 129 -6.88 10.72 19.56
CA ARG A 129 -7.00 10.65 21.01
C ARG A 129 -7.79 11.84 21.51
N GLY A 130 -8.91 11.59 22.17
CA GLY A 130 -9.64 12.59 22.93
C GLY A 130 -9.00 12.86 24.30
N TYR A 131 -9.68 13.69 25.08
CA TYR A 131 -9.37 13.90 26.49
C TYR A 131 -10.67 14.00 27.27
N ASP A 132 -10.84 13.11 28.24
CA ASP A 132 -11.94 13.13 29.19
C ASP A 132 -11.46 13.82 30.48
N PRO A 133 -11.92 15.04 30.78
CA PRO A 133 -11.51 15.77 31.98
C PRO A 133 -12.06 15.14 33.27
N ALA A 134 -13.18 14.41 33.23
CA ALA A 134 -13.79 13.81 34.40
C ALA A 134 -13.01 12.57 34.88
N THR A 135 -12.46 11.80 33.95
CA THR A 135 -11.70 10.58 34.26
C THR A 135 -10.18 10.74 34.08
N GLY A 136 -9.73 11.85 33.49
CA GLY A 136 -8.35 12.06 33.08
C GLY A 136 -7.88 11.14 31.93
N ARG A 137 -8.78 10.34 31.35
CA ARG A 137 -8.44 9.35 30.32
C ARG A 137 -8.31 10.01 28.95
N ARG A 138 -7.61 9.32 28.05
CA ARG A 138 -7.44 9.72 26.64
C ARG A 138 -8.01 8.64 25.73
N PRO A 139 -9.34 8.58 25.54
CA PRO A 139 -9.99 7.54 24.75
C PRO A 139 -9.58 7.62 23.27
N ARG A 140 -9.80 6.50 22.56
CA ARG A 140 -9.72 6.41 21.10
C ARG A 140 -11.04 6.93 20.53
N GLU A 141 -10.95 7.85 19.59
CA GLU A 141 -12.11 8.43 18.92
C GLU A 141 -11.93 8.31 17.40
N ALA A 142 -13.05 8.20 16.69
CA ALA A 142 -13.06 8.33 15.24
C ALA A 142 -12.52 9.71 14.83
N ALA A 143 -11.88 9.75 13.69
CA ALA A 143 -11.30 10.96 13.14
C ALA A 143 -11.68 11.06 11.66
N ASP A 144 -11.87 12.28 11.19
CA ASP A 144 -12.09 12.58 9.78
C ASP A 144 -10.93 13.43 9.25
N GLY A 145 -10.66 13.33 7.96
CA GLY A 145 -9.62 14.12 7.34
C GLY A 145 -8.22 13.52 7.49
N LEU A 146 -7.92 12.54 6.65
CA LEU A 146 -6.59 12.06 6.34
C LEU A 146 -5.80 13.16 5.61
N VAL A 147 -4.53 13.33 5.99
CA VAL A 147 -3.58 14.15 5.24
C VAL A 147 -2.46 13.25 4.74
N ALA A 148 -2.53 12.84 3.48
CA ALA A 148 -1.53 11.98 2.85
C ALA A 148 -0.90 12.61 1.61
N ALA A 149 0.40 12.43 1.43
CA ALA A 149 1.11 12.74 0.20
C ALA A 149 1.55 11.46 -0.49
N THR A 150 1.15 11.27 -1.74
CA THR A 150 1.48 10.10 -2.55
C THR A 150 2.67 10.40 -3.46
N PHE A 151 3.59 9.45 -3.59
CA PHE A 151 4.77 9.56 -4.45
C PHE A 151 5.00 8.22 -5.18
N ARG A 152 4.92 8.22 -6.51
CA ARG A 152 5.04 7.00 -7.33
C ARG A 152 6.43 6.77 -7.89
N HIS A 153 7.00 5.61 -7.59
CA HIS A 153 8.25 5.10 -8.10
C HIS A 153 8.09 4.02 -9.16
N MET A 154 9.16 3.85 -9.96
CA MET A 154 9.22 2.90 -11.06
C MET A 154 10.36 1.87 -10.91
N ALA A 155 11.36 2.12 -10.07
CA ALA A 155 12.52 1.26 -9.95
C ALA A 155 12.77 0.78 -8.51
N SER A 156 13.18 -0.48 -8.39
CA SER A 156 13.66 -1.04 -7.13
C SER A 156 15.03 -0.45 -6.75
N ARG A 157 15.56 -0.81 -5.59
CA ARG A 157 16.94 -0.44 -5.21
C ARG A 157 17.99 -1.01 -6.16
N ASN A 158 17.72 -2.16 -6.77
CA ASN A 158 18.59 -2.81 -7.74
C ASN A 158 18.26 -2.36 -9.18
N ASN A 159 17.52 -1.26 -9.32
CA ASN A 159 17.06 -0.71 -10.58
C ASN A 159 16.17 -1.67 -11.40
N ASP A 160 15.50 -2.65 -10.78
CA ASP A 160 14.50 -3.49 -11.46
C ASP A 160 13.17 -2.74 -11.65
N PRO A 161 12.35 -3.07 -12.67
CA PRO A 161 10.98 -2.58 -12.80
C PRO A 161 10.18 -2.89 -11.53
N GLN A 162 9.80 -1.86 -10.80
CA GLN A 162 9.05 -1.99 -9.55
C GLN A 162 8.12 -0.79 -9.40
N LEU A 163 6.88 -0.95 -9.86
CA LEU A 163 5.84 0.05 -9.67
C LEU A 163 5.42 0.04 -8.19
N HIS A 164 5.62 1.16 -7.52
CA HIS A 164 5.19 1.31 -6.13
C HIS A 164 4.91 2.77 -5.78
N THR A 165 4.04 2.99 -4.81
CA THR A 165 3.71 4.33 -4.31
C THR A 165 3.98 4.41 -2.82
N HIS A 166 4.75 5.42 -2.41
CA HIS A 166 4.87 5.85 -1.02
C HIS A 166 3.70 6.79 -0.69
N ALA A 167 2.80 6.36 0.19
CA ALA A 167 1.81 7.23 0.79
C ALA A 167 2.32 7.67 2.17
N VAL A 168 2.77 8.92 2.23
CA VAL A 168 3.24 9.57 3.45
C VAL A 168 2.03 10.15 4.17
N VAL A 169 1.54 9.44 5.17
CA VAL A 169 0.43 9.87 6.03
C VAL A 169 1.00 10.75 7.13
N ALA A 170 0.62 12.03 7.14
CA ALA A 170 1.02 12.96 8.18
C ALA A 170 0.37 12.62 9.51
N ASN A 171 1.04 12.94 10.62
CA ASN A 171 0.46 12.80 11.95
C ASN A 171 -0.48 13.98 12.28
N MET A 172 -1.47 14.18 11.42
CA MET A 172 -2.40 15.30 11.42
C MET A 172 -3.73 14.81 10.85
N THR A 173 -4.79 14.99 11.63
CA THR A 173 -6.16 14.62 11.30
C THR A 173 -7.13 15.51 12.08
N ARG A 174 -8.44 15.44 11.85
CA ARG A 174 -9.45 16.13 12.67
C ARG A 174 -10.25 15.15 13.49
N ASN A 175 -10.66 15.55 14.68
CA ASN A 175 -11.74 14.83 15.37
C ASN A 175 -13.09 15.14 14.71
N MET A 176 -14.15 14.45 15.13
CA MET A 176 -15.51 14.67 14.62
C MET A 176 -16.07 16.08 14.87
N SER A 177 -15.40 16.88 15.71
CA SER A 177 -15.69 18.29 15.95
C SER A 177 -14.85 19.23 15.07
N SER A 178 -14.18 18.71 14.03
CA SER A 178 -13.29 19.44 13.11
C SER A 178 -12.04 20.07 13.75
N GLU A 179 -11.66 19.70 14.98
CA GLU A 179 -10.44 20.17 15.61
C GLU A 179 -9.23 19.35 15.15
N TRP A 180 -8.14 20.03 14.80
CA TRP A 180 -6.89 19.37 14.40
C TRP A 180 -6.22 18.65 15.57
N ARG A 181 -5.92 17.37 15.37
CA ARG A 181 -5.29 16.47 16.33
C ARG A 181 -4.23 15.60 15.65
N SER A 182 -3.43 14.93 16.46
CA SER A 182 -2.52 13.88 15.98
C SER A 182 -3.25 12.57 15.75
N VAL A 183 -2.85 11.85 14.69
CA VAL A 183 -3.37 10.54 14.37
C VAL A 183 -2.98 9.53 15.45
N GLU A 184 -3.94 8.69 15.83
CA GLU A 184 -3.71 7.49 16.61
C GLU A 184 -3.34 6.31 15.68
N PRO A 185 -2.09 5.81 15.71
CA PRO A 185 -1.62 4.86 14.71
C PRO A 185 -1.99 3.40 14.98
N THR A 186 -2.71 3.10 16.07
CA THR A 186 -2.98 1.71 16.47
C THR A 186 -3.69 0.94 15.36
N LEU A 187 -4.79 1.47 14.82
CA LEU A 187 -5.51 0.81 13.72
C LEU A 187 -4.68 0.76 12.44
N LEU A 188 -3.97 1.84 12.10
CA LEU A 188 -3.10 1.86 10.92
C LEU A 188 -2.06 0.73 10.94
N LYS A 189 -1.43 0.50 12.10
CA LYS A 189 -0.45 -0.58 12.29
C LYS A 189 -1.11 -1.96 12.31
N ARG A 190 -2.21 -2.08 13.05
CA ARG A 190 -2.91 -3.35 13.29
C ARG A 190 -3.54 -3.91 12.01
N ASN A 191 -4.10 -3.04 11.18
CA ASN A 191 -4.89 -3.41 10.00
C ASN A 191 -4.07 -3.39 8.69
N ARG A 192 -2.73 -3.25 8.76
CA ARG A 192 -1.84 -3.27 7.59
C ARG A 192 -2.13 -4.42 6.61
N ARG A 193 -2.40 -5.63 7.12
CA ARG A 193 -2.63 -6.81 6.27
C ARG A 193 -3.86 -6.64 5.40
N VAL A 194 -4.96 -6.15 5.98
CA VAL A 194 -6.22 -5.94 5.25
C VAL A 194 -6.11 -4.78 4.26
N PHE A 195 -5.43 -3.68 4.61
CA PHE A 195 -5.15 -2.60 3.64
C PHE A 195 -4.37 -3.12 2.42
N GLY A 196 -3.37 -3.95 2.66
CA GLY A 196 -2.61 -4.57 1.58
C GLY A 196 -3.46 -5.50 0.72
N ALA A 197 -4.37 -6.27 1.34
CA ALA A 197 -5.29 -7.16 0.63
C ALA A 197 -6.29 -6.37 -0.21
N TRP A 198 -6.86 -5.30 0.34
CA TRP A 198 -7.77 -4.39 -0.35
C TRP A 198 -7.12 -3.74 -1.57
N TYR A 199 -5.93 -3.17 -1.41
CA TYR A 199 -5.15 -2.63 -2.55
C TYR A 199 -4.96 -3.66 -3.67
N ARG A 200 -4.64 -4.92 -3.32
CA ARG A 200 -4.46 -5.98 -4.33
C ARG A 200 -5.78 -6.36 -4.99
N ASN A 201 -6.86 -6.45 -4.22
CA ASN A 201 -8.18 -6.75 -4.74
C ASN A 201 -8.66 -5.66 -5.71
N ASP A 202 -8.57 -4.38 -5.33
CA ASP A 202 -8.98 -3.28 -6.19
C ASP A 202 -8.11 -3.17 -7.45
N LEU A 203 -6.80 -3.38 -7.32
CA LEU A 203 -5.90 -3.45 -8.46
C LEU A 203 -6.26 -4.61 -9.40
N ALA A 204 -6.54 -5.80 -8.85
CA ALA A 204 -6.94 -6.96 -9.64
C ALA A 204 -8.24 -6.69 -10.42
N ARG A 205 -9.24 -6.09 -9.76
CA ARG A 205 -10.51 -5.70 -10.40
C ARG A 205 -10.26 -4.79 -11.60
N ARG A 206 -9.49 -3.72 -11.42
CA ARG A 206 -9.14 -2.77 -12.49
C ARG A 206 -8.35 -3.41 -13.62
N LEU A 207 -7.44 -4.33 -13.33
CA LEU A 207 -6.70 -5.05 -14.37
C LEU A 207 -7.62 -5.97 -15.18
N ARG A 208 -8.60 -6.62 -14.54
CA ARG A 208 -9.61 -7.42 -15.22
C ARG A 208 -10.51 -6.56 -16.12
N GLU A 209 -10.91 -5.38 -15.66
CA GLU A 209 -11.66 -4.41 -16.48
C GLU A 209 -10.88 -3.96 -17.72
N LEU A 210 -9.55 -3.84 -17.58
CA LEU A 210 -8.66 -3.58 -18.72
C LEU A 210 -8.53 -4.78 -19.67
N GLY A 211 -8.99 -5.98 -19.28
CA GLY A 211 -8.94 -7.21 -20.07
C GLY A 211 -7.77 -8.14 -19.75
N TYR A 212 -7.08 -7.96 -18.62
CA TYR A 212 -6.01 -8.86 -18.21
C TYR A 212 -6.56 -10.09 -17.48
N GLU A 213 -6.03 -11.25 -17.85
CA GLU A 213 -6.17 -12.48 -17.08
C GLU A 213 -5.15 -12.50 -15.94
N LEU A 214 -5.58 -12.96 -14.76
CA LEU A 214 -4.77 -12.99 -13.55
C LEU A 214 -4.65 -14.42 -13.03
N VAL A 215 -3.41 -14.81 -12.68
CA VAL A 215 -3.08 -16.09 -12.07
C VAL A 215 -2.79 -15.87 -10.58
N PRO A 216 -3.45 -16.60 -9.66
CA PRO A 216 -3.16 -16.51 -8.23
C PRO A 216 -1.71 -16.88 -7.90
N THR A 217 -1.13 -16.20 -6.92
CA THR A 217 0.18 -16.53 -6.37
C THR A 217 0.25 -16.16 -4.89
N THR A 218 1.38 -16.44 -4.25
CA THR A 218 1.63 -16.10 -2.85
C THR A 218 2.92 -15.31 -2.73
N VAL A 219 2.90 -14.19 -2.01
CA VAL A 219 4.10 -13.41 -1.72
C VAL A 219 4.24 -13.23 -0.22
N GLY A 220 5.30 -13.82 0.34
CA GLY A 220 5.59 -13.76 1.77
C GLY A 220 4.49 -14.40 2.63
N GLY A 221 3.90 -15.50 2.14
CA GLY A 221 2.81 -16.21 2.80
C GLY A 221 1.43 -15.55 2.67
N LEU A 222 1.30 -14.45 1.92
CA LEU A 222 0.03 -13.77 1.70
C LEU A 222 -0.48 -13.95 0.27
N PRO A 223 -1.80 -14.13 0.06
CA PRO A 223 -2.38 -14.21 -1.28
C PRO A 223 -2.10 -12.96 -2.12
N SER A 224 -1.76 -13.20 -3.38
CA SER A 224 -1.44 -12.21 -4.42
C SER A 224 -1.82 -12.78 -5.79
N PHE A 225 -1.43 -12.10 -6.86
CA PHE A 225 -1.63 -12.55 -8.24
C PHE A 225 -0.49 -12.04 -9.14
N GLU A 226 -0.37 -12.63 -10.32
CA GLU A 226 0.41 -12.11 -11.44
C GLU A 226 -0.47 -12.08 -12.71
N ILE A 227 -0.17 -11.20 -13.66
CA ILE A 227 -0.79 -11.17 -14.98
C ILE A 227 -0.35 -12.41 -15.77
N ALA A 228 -1.31 -13.13 -16.37
CA ALA A 228 -1.03 -14.30 -17.19
C ALA A 228 -0.13 -13.97 -18.40
N GLY A 229 0.69 -14.94 -18.82
CA GLY A 229 1.60 -14.80 -19.96
C GLY A 229 2.97 -14.18 -19.63
N TRP A 230 3.29 -13.96 -18.36
CA TRP A 230 4.68 -13.77 -17.90
C TRP A 230 5.27 -15.10 -17.46
N SER A 231 6.38 -15.51 -18.06
CA SER A 231 7.11 -16.70 -17.63
C SER A 231 7.78 -16.48 -16.28
N ARG A 232 8.09 -17.57 -15.57
CA ARG A 232 8.75 -17.50 -14.27
C ARG A 232 10.14 -16.87 -14.38
N GLU A 233 10.86 -17.17 -15.45
CA GLU A 233 12.19 -16.64 -15.76
C GLU A 233 12.17 -15.12 -15.85
N TRP A 234 11.15 -14.54 -16.51
CA TRP A 234 10.97 -13.09 -16.56
C TRP A 234 10.73 -12.48 -15.17
N LEU A 235 9.86 -13.10 -14.37
CA LEU A 235 9.55 -12.59 -13.04
C LEU A 235 10.79 -12.63 -12.12
N GLU A 236 11.58 -13.70 -12.20
CA GLU A 236 12.80 -13.88 -11.41
C GLU A 236 13.93 -12.96 -11.88
N ALA A 237 14.16 -12.82 -13.19
CA ALA A 237 15.21 -11.96 -13.75
C ALA A 237 15.08 -10.48 -13.35
N PHE A 238 13.87 -10.04 -13.04
CA PHE A 238 13.57 -8.68 -12.58
C PHE A 238 13.17 -8.60 -11.10
N SER A 239 13.48 -9.63 -10.32
CA SER A 239 13.25 -9.68 -8.87
C SER A 239 14.57 -9.82 -8.09
N THR A 240 15.66 -9.24 -8.59
CA THR A 240 17.02 -9.39 -8.03
C THR A 240 17.08 -9.00 -6.57
N ARG A 241 16.41 -7.91 -6.17
CA ARG A 241 16.38 -7.46 -4.77
C ARG A 241 15.80 -8.51 -3.83
N ARG A 242 14.77 -9.24 -4.27
CA ARG A 242 14.17 -10.32 -3.49
C ARG A 242 15.13 -11.50 -3.38
N GLN A 243 15.84 -11.84 -4.45
CA GLN A 243 16.83 -12.90 -4.45
C GLN A 243 17.97 -12.59 -3.47
N ASP A 244 18.46 -11.35 -3.41
CA ASP A 244 19.49 -10.94 -2.44
C ASP A 244 19.00 -11.13 -0.98
N ILE A 245 17.75 -10.76 -0.70
CA ILE A 245 17.16 -10.94 0.64
C ILE A 245 17.08 -12.43 1.00
N LEU A 246 16.57 -13.25 0.08
CA LEU A 246 16.41 -14.69 0.33
C LEU A 246 17.76 -15.38 0.51
N LYS A 247 18.77 -15.07 -0.31
CA LYS A 247 20.12 -15.59 -0.18
C LYS A 247 20.76 -15.22 1.15
N HIS A 248 20.58 -13.98 1.61
CA HIS A 248 21.10 -13.57 2.91
C HIS A 248 20.37 -14.23 4.08
N MET A 249 19.04 -14.41 3.98
CA MET A 249 18.30 -15.15 5.01
C MET A 249 18.75 -16.61 5.08
N GLU A 250 18.96 -17.24 3.92
CA GLU A 250 19.46 -18.61 3.82
C GLU A 250 20.89 -18.73 4.39
N SER A 251 21.79 -17.78 4.08
CA SER A 251 23.15 -17.79 4.62
C SER A 251 23.20 -17.64 6.14
N GLU A 252 22.21 -16.97 6.73
CA GLU A 252 22.07 -16.76 8.18
C GLU A 252 21.19 -17.85 8.84
N GLY A 253 20.71 -18.85 8.09
CA GLY A 253 19.83 -19.90 8.61
C GLY A 253 18.47 -19.39 9.12
N LEU A 254 18.00 -18.24 8.61
CA LEU A 254 16.78 -17.58 9.09
C LEU A 254 15.53 -18.10 8.37
N GLU A 255 14.53 -18.51 9.14
CA GLU A 255 13.20 -18.78 8.60
C GLU A 255 12.54 -17.54 8.00
N TYR A 256 11.67 -17.75 7.01
CA TYR A 256 10.93 -16.67 6.39
C TYR A 256 9.84 -16.12 7.31
N THR A 257 10.19 -15.09 8.08
CA THR A 257 9.23 -14.27 8.84
C THR A 257 9.24 -12.83 8.33
N THR A 258 8.16 -12.07 8.58
CA THR A 258 8.13 -10.64 8.22
C THR A 258 9.23 -9.86 8.92
N ALA A 259 9.57 -10.20 10.16
CA ALA A 259 10.64 -9.56 10.92
C ALA A 259 12.02 -9.87 10.32
N ASN A 260 12.30 -11.14 10.05
CA ASN A 260 13.58 -11.56 9.45
C ASN A 260 13.76 -10.97 8.06
N ALA A 261 12.72 -10.99 7.22
CA ALA A 261 12.77 -10.37 5.90
C ALA A 261 13.03 -8.86 5.97
N GLN A 262 12.50 -8.16 6.98
CA GLN A 262 12.78 -6.73 7.20
C GLN A 262 14.22 -6.48 7.65
N ALA A 263 14.74 -7.28 8.58
CA ALA A 263 16.12 -7.20 9.03
C ALA A 263 17.10 -7.47 7.87
N ALA A 264 16.88 -8.56 7.12
CA ALA A 264 17.65 -8.90 5.94
C ALA A 264 17.57 -7.80 4.86
N THR A 265 16.42 -7.14 4.70
CA THR A 265 16.26 -6.01 3.78
C THR A 265 17.14 -4.82 4.14
N LEU A 266 17.36 -4.57 5.44
CA LEU A 266 18.23 -3.49 5.91
C LEU A 266 19.71 -3.88 5.78
N ALA A 267 20.07 -5.12 6.11
CA ALA A 267 21.44 -5.61 6.05
C ALA A 267 21.99 -5.65 4.61
N THR A 268 21.19 -6.10 3.65
CA THR A 268 21.58 -6.22 2.24
C THR A 268 21.39 -4.92 1.44
N ARG A 269 21.23 -3.77 2.11
CA ARG A 269 20.91 -2.50 1.46
C ARG A 269 22.17 -1.79 0.95
N GLY A 270 22.39 -1.81 -0.36
CA GLY A 270 23.38 -0.95 -1.03
C GLY A 270 22.97 0.53 -1.14
N LYS A 271 23.93 1.41 -1.46
CA LYS A 271 23.65 2.80 -1.85
C LYS A 271 22.89 2.81 -3.18
N LYS A 272 21.76 3.54 -3.25
CA LYS A 272 20.94 3.65 -4.47
C LYS A 272 21.40 4.86 -5.28
N VAL A 273 21.79 4.64 -6.53
CA VAL A 273 21.90 5.67 -7.57
C VAL A 273 20.91 5.26 -8.66
N GLU A 274 19.85 6.06 -8.84
CA GLU A 274 18.81 5.73 -9.82
C GLU A 274 19.06 6.49 -11.15
N PRO A 275 19.31 5.77 -12.25
CA PRO A 275 19.42 6.35 -13.59
C PRO A 275 18.13 7.06 -14.04
N VAL A 276 18.22 7.89 -15.09
CA VAL A 276 17.02 8.51 -15.66
C VAL A 276 16.11 7.44 -16.29
N LYS A 277 14.79 7.65 -16.30
CA LYS A 277 13.80 6.65 -16.79
C LYS A 277 14.13 6.05 -18.15
N GLY A 278 14.59 6.86 -19.10
CA GLY A 278 14.97 6.39 -20.44
C GLY A 278 16.13 5.38 -20.41
N GLU A 279 17.08 5.55 -19.48
CA GLU A 279 18.20 4.64 -19.27
C GLU A 279 17.74 3.35 -18.61
N LEU A 280 16.80 3.41 -17.65
CA LEU A 280 16.23 2.23 -17.00
C LEU A 280 15.57 1.28 -18.01
N VAL A 281 14.74 1.80 -18.92
CA VAL A 281 14.09 0.94 -19.94
C VAL A 281 15.12 0.29 -20.87
N ARG A 282 16.18 1.02 -21.25
CA ARG A 282 17.28 0.46 -22.05
C ARG A 282 18.01 -0.64 -21.29
N LEU A 283 18.35 -0.41 -20.02
CA LEU A 283 18.99 -1.41 -19.16
C LEU A 283 18.15 -2.68 -19.02
N TRP A 284 16.83 -2.53 -18.90
CA TRP A 284 15.94 -3.69 -18.81
C TRP A 284 15.87 -4.46 -20.12
N ARG A 285 15.81 -3.79 -21.26
CA ARG A 285 15.83 -4.44 -22.59
C ARG A 285 17.13 -5.20 -22.81
N GLN A 286 18.27 -4.55 -22.55
CA GLN A 286 19.58 -5.17 -22.65
C GLN A 286 19.70 -6.39 -21.72
N ARG A 287 19.18 -6.32 -20.49
CA ARG A 287 19.17 -7.46 -19.58
C ARG A 287 18.34 -8.62 -20.14
N ALA A 288 17.15 -8.34 -20.66
CA ALA A 288 16.29 -9.35 -21.26
C ALA A 288 16.97 -10.02 -22.46
N GLU A 289 17.60 -9.24 -23.34
CA GLU A 289 18.40 -9.74 -24.47
C GLU A 289 19.58 -10.61 -24.02
N THR A 290 20.35 -10.13 -23.03
CA THR A 290 21.52 -10.85 -22.48
C THR A 290 21.14 -12.20 -21.87
N LEU A 291 19.99 -12.24 -21.20
CA LEU A 291 19.46 -13.46 -20.60
C LEU A 291 18.69 -14.34 -21.60
N GLY A 292 18.57 -13.94 -22.87
CA GLY A 292 17.83 -14.67 -23.89
C GLY A 292 16.33 -14.80 -23.57
N LEU A 293 15.76 -13.84 -22.84
CA LEU A 293 14.36 -13.89 -22.44
C LEU A 293 13.46 -13.67 -23.66
N VAL A 294 12.74 -14.72 -24.04
CA VAL A 294 11.77 -14.67 -25.13
C VAL A 294 10.41 -14.21 -24.57
N GLU A 295 9.82 -13.18 -25.15
CA GLU A 295 8.43 -12.83 -24.88
C GLU A 295 7.52 -13.81 -25.62
N GLU A 296 6.71 -14.57 -24.89
CA GLU A 296 5.60 -15.29 -25.50
C GLU A 296 4.61 -14.29 -26.12
N ARG A 297 3.97 -14.68 -27.23
CA ARG A 297 2.89 -13.89 -27.84
C ARG A 297 1.72 -13.80 -26.85
N ARG A 298 1.71 -12.76 -26.04
CA ARG A 298 0.52 -12.38 -25.28
C ARG A 298 -0.55 -11.94 -26.25
N SER A 299 -1.81 -12.26 -25.96
CA SER A 299 -2.97 -11.72 -26.66
C SER A 299 -2.85 -10.18 -26.67
N ARG A 300 -2.36 -9.65 -27.79
CA ARG A 300 -1.98 -8.25 -27.91
C ARG A 300 -3.25 -7.41 -27.86
N LYS A 301 -3.32 -6.60 -26.82
CA LYS A 301 -4.39 -5.67 -26.41
C LYS A 301 -5.50 -6.38 -25.63
N ALA A 302 -5.34 -6.35 -24.31
CA ALA A 302 -6.45 -6.34 -23.39
C ALA A 302 -7.45 -5.27 -23.90
N GLN A 303 -8.55 -5.73 -24.50
CA GLN A 303 -9.67 -4.86 -24.86
C GLN A 303 -10.48 -4.68 -23.58
N PRO A 304 -10.94 -3.45 -23.26
CA PRO A 304 -11.80 -3.26 -22.12
C PRO A 304 -12.99 -4.21 -22.24
N VAL A 305 -13.15 -5.09 -21.26
CA VAL A 305 -14.26 -6.04 -21.25
C VAL A 305 -15.46 -5.30 -20.69
N ARG A 306 -16.63 -5.42 -21.34
CA ARG A 306 -17.88 -4.77 -20.88
C ARG A 306 -18.33 -5.22 -19.49
N ALA A 307 -17.87 -6.39 -19.03
CA ALA A 307 -18.14 -6.92 -17.70
C ALA A 307 -16.89 -7.59 -17.14
N VAL A 308 -16.63 -7.40 -15.84
CA VAL A 308 -15.66 -8.21 -15.10
C VAL A 308 -16.14 -9.66 -15.17
N PRO A 309 -15.27 -10.64 -15.51
CA PRO A 309 -15.70 -12.03 -15.60
C PRO A 309 -16.35 -12.49 -14.29
N GLU A 310 -17.35 -13.37 -14.38
CA GLU A 310 -18.16 -13.79 -13.23
C GLU A 310 -17.30 -14.34 -12.08
N PRO A 311 -17.69 -14.09 -10.81
CA PRO A 311 -17.03 -14.65 -9.65
C PRO A 311 -16.86 -16.17 -9.78
N ARG A 312 -15.67 -16.70 -9.45
CA ARG A 312 -15.49 -18.17 -9.46
C ARG A 312 -16.16 -18.85 -8.26
N MET A 313 -16.50 -18.05 -7.26
CA MET A 313 -17.15 -18.44 -6.04
C MET A 313 -18.03 -17.29 -5.54
N SER A 314 -19.01 -17.60 -4.70
CA SER A 314 -19.82 -16.60 -4.02
C SER A 314 -19.03 -15.90 -2.90
N PRO A 315 -19.44 -14.70 -2.46
CA PRO A 315 -18.84 -14.04 -1.29
C PRO A 315 -18.87 -14.92 -0.04
N LEU A 316 -19.95 -15.69 0.17
CA LEU A 316 -20.10 -16.60 1.30
C LEU A 316 -19.08 -17.73 1.26
N GLU A 317 -18.87 -18.37 0.11
CA GLU A 317 -17.84 -19.39 -0.06
C GLU A 317 -16.43 -18.83 0.14
N ALA A 318 -16.17 -17.60 -0.33
CA ALA A 318 -14.88 -16.94 -0.14
C ALA A 318 -14.56 -16.72 1.34
N VAL A 319 -15.55 -16.25 2.12
CA VAL A 319 -15.41 -16.08 3.57
C VAL A 319 -15.31 -17.43 4.27
N TRP A 320 -16.10 -18.44 3.88
CA TRP A 320 -16.03 -19.77 4.48
C TRP A 320 -14.65 -20.40 4.31
N GLN A 321 -14.10 -20.37 3.10
CA GLN A 321 -12.74 -20.87 2.84
C GLN A 321 -11.68 -20.03 3.56
N ALA A 322 -11.90 -18.72 3.73
CA ALA A 322 -11.01 -17.87 4.52
C ALA A 322 -11.02 -18.26 6.01
N THR A 323 -12.20 -18.54 6.58
CA THR A 323 -12.37 -19.06 7.94
C THR A 323 -11.61 -20.36 8.13
N ALA A 324 -11.87 -21.37 7.29
CA ALA A 324 -11.23 -22.68 7.39
C ALA A 324 -9.69 -22.59 7.38
N HIS A 325 -9.12 -21.68 6.59
CA HIS A 325 -7.67 -21.48 6.54
C HIS A 325 -7.10 -20.75 7.76
N LEU A 326 -7.86 -19.83 8.36
CA LEU A 326 -7.43 -19.19 9.60
C LEU A 326 -7.47 -20.18 10.77
N GLU A 327 -8.49 -21.04 10.80
CA GLU A 327 -8.69 -22.07 11.83
C GLU A 327 -7.57 -23.12 11.88
N GLU A 328 -6.84 -23.33 10.78
CA GLU A 328 -5.63 -24.18 10.78
C GLU A 328 -4.58 -23.75 11.82
N ARG A 329 -4.60 -22.47 12.24
CA ARG A 329 -3.55 -21.87 13.08
C ARG A 329 -4.06 -21.15 14.31
N GLN A 330 -5.33 -20.76 14.35
CA GLN A 330 -5.89 -19.92 15.40
C GLN A 330 -7.40 -20.12 15.53
N CYS A 331 -7.88 -20.27 16.78
CA CYS A 331 -9.31 -20.39 17.07
C CYS A 331 -10.03 -19.04 17.21
N VAL A 332 -9.27 -17.95 17.33
CA VAL A 332 -9.79 -16.58 17.45
C VAL A 332 -9.00 -15.68 16.51
N PHE A 333 -9.69 -15.06 15.56
CA PHE A 333 -9.12 -14.13 14.60
C PHE A 333 -9.97 -12.86 14.54
N ARG A 334 -9.36 -11.75 14.12
CA ARG A 334 -10.08 -10.49 13.98
C ARG A 334 -10.91 -10.51 12.69
N ARG A 335 -12.01 -9.77 12.69
CA ARG A 335 -12.79 -9.50 11.47
C ARG A 335 -11.93 -9.02 10.30
N THR A 336 -10.97 -8.13 10.56
CA THR A 336 -10.02 -7.63 9.56
C THR A 336 -9.08 -8.71 9.01
N ASP A 337 -8.71 -9.70 9.83
CA ASP A 337 -7.85 -10.80 9.37
C ASP A 337 -8.65 -11.77 8.48
N LEU A 338 -9.90 -12.05 8.84
CA LEU A 338 -10.84 -12.81 8.01
C LEU A 338 -11.10 -12.13 6.67
N LEU A 339 -11.42 -10.83 6.69
CA LEU A 339 -11.60 -10.04 5.47
C LEU A 339 -10.34 -10.04 4.59
N ALA A 340 -9.15 -9.89 5.18
CA ALA A 340 -7.90 -9.93 4.43
C ALA A 340 -7.67 -11.28 3.73
N ALA A 341 -8.03 -12.38 4.38
CA ALA A 341 -7.95 -13.71 3.82
C ALA A 341 -9.00 -13.91 2.70
N ALA A 342 -10.23 -13.46 2.90
CA ALA A 342 -11.32 -13.55 1.91
C ALA A 342 -11.02 -12.75 0.63
N LEU A 343 -10.55 -11.51 0.76
CA LEU A 343 -10.08 -10.67 -0.36
C LEU A 343 -8.96 -11.34 -1.19
N GLY A 344 -8.21 -12.26 -0.57
CA GLY A 344 -7.15 -13.01 -1.21
C GLY A 344 -7.61 -14.23 -2.00
N ARG A 345 -8.84 -14.70 -1.82
CA ARG A 345 -9.35 -15.95 -2.43
C ARG A 345 -9.65 -15.80 -3.92
N ASP A 346 -10.36 -14.75 -4.30
CA ASP A 346 -10.68 -14.44 -5.69
C ASP A 346 -10.39 -12.96 -6.01
N PRO A 347 -9.10 -12.59 -6.18
CA PRO A 347 -8.71 -11.19 -6.33
C PRO A 347 -9.42 -10.49 -7.50
N GLY A 348 -10.07 -9.39 -7.16
CA GLY A 348 -10.73 -8.49 -8.09
C GLY A 348 -12.17 -8.85 -8.45
N ARG A 349 -12.79 -9.79 -7.72
CA ARG A 349 -14.16 -10.27 -8.02
C ARG A 349 -15.19 -10.01 -6.94
N HIS A 350 -14.75 -9.64 -5.75
CA HIS A 350 -15.63 -9.27 -4.65
C HIS A 350 -15.30 -7.87 -4.17
N SER A 351 -16.34 -7.08 -3.91
CA SER A 351 -16.26 -5.82 -3.21
C SER A 351 -16.10 -6.04 -1.71
N HIS A 352 -15.64 -4.99 -1.01
CA HIS A 352 -15.56 -5.00 0.45
C HIS A 352 -16.94 -5.24 1.09
N GLY A 353 -17.97 -4.54 0.62
CA GLY A 353 -19.33 -4.66 1.15
C GLY A 353 -19.93 -6.06 1.00
N GLU A 354 -19.68 -6.74 -0.12
CA GLU A 354 -20.14 -8.13 -0.32
C GLU A 354 -19.48 -9.10 0.67
N LEU A 355 -18.18 -8.93 0.95
CA LEU A 355 -17.47 -9.78 1.90
C LEU A 355 -17.86 -9.47 3.34
N GLU A 356 -18.06 -8.19 3.69
CA GLU A 356 -18.56 -7.78 5.00
C GLU A 356 -19.96 -8.35 5.26
N ALA A 357 -20.88 -8.23 4.29
CA ALA A 357 -22.21 -8.82 4.38
C ALA A 357 -22.17 -10.36 4.51
N ALA A 358 -21.24 -11.01 3.84
CA ALA A 358 -21.04 -12.45 3.98
C ALA A 358 -20.49 -12.84 5.37
N ILE A 359 -19.60 -12.03 5.96
CA ILE A 359 -19.13 -12.22 7.34
C ILE A 359 -20.29 -12.06 8.33
N ASP A 360 -21.13 -11.04 8.15
CA ASP A 360 -22.30 -10.81 9.01
C ASP A 360 -23.30 -11.96 8.91
N ARG A 361 -23.54 -12.48 7.72
CA ARG A 361 -24.38 -13.66 7.53
C ARG A 361 -23.85 -14.88 8.27
N LEU A 362 -22.54 -15.17 8.20
CA LEU A 362 -21.97 -16.29 8.96
C LEU A 362 -22.09 -16.12 10.47
N ARG A 363 -22.08 -14.87 10.95
CA ARG A 363 -22.31 -14.54 12.36
C ARG A 363 -23.78 -14.73 12.76
N GLU A 364 -24.73 -14.31 11.92
CA GLU A 364 -26.17 -14.54 12.11
C GLU A 364 -26.50 -16.04 12.13
N ASP A 365 -25.92 -16.81 11.23
CA ASP A 365 -26.07 -18.27 11.13
C ASP A 365 -25.31 -19.03 12.23
N ARG A 366 -24.65 -18.33 13.17
CA ARG A 366 -23.82 -18.88 14.27
C ARG A 366 -22.64 -19.75 13.83
N ASN A 367 -22.20 -19.61 12.59
CA ASN A 367 -20.95 -20.20 12.09
C ASN A 367 -19.73 -19.39 12.57
N LEU A 368 -19.92 -18.12 12.91
CA LEU A 368 -18.94 -17.28 13.61
C LEU A 368 -19.55 -16.76 14.90
N VAL A 369 -18.78 -16.75 15.99
CA VAL A 369 -19.23 -16.27 17.30
C VAL A 369 -18.29 -15.18 17.80
N ASP A 370 -18.85 -14.04 18.19
CA ASP A 370 -18.07 -12.97 18.81
C ASP A 370 -17.54 -13.43 20.17
N THR A 371 -16.23 -13.26 20.37
CA THR A 371 -15.64 -13.46 21.69
C THR A 371 -16.06 -12.30 22.59
N LYS A 372 -16.48 -12.61 23.83
CA LYS A 372 -16.62 -11.60 24.87
C LYS A 372 -15.22 -11.06 25.16
N SER A 373 -14.96 -9.81 24.81
CA SER A 373 -13.71 -9.12 25.12
C SER A 373 -13.95 -7.92 26.02
#